data_AF-A0A554LBL0-F1
#
_entry.id   AF-A0A554LBL0-F1
#
_cell.length_a   1.000
_cell.length_b   1.000
_cell.length_c   1.000
_cell.angle_alpha   90.00
_cell.angle_beta   90.00
_cell.angle_gamma   90.00
#
_symmetry.space_group_name_H-M   'P 1'
#
loop_
_entity.id
_entity.type
_entity.pdbx_description
1 polymer ?
#
loop_
_entity_poly.entity_id
_entity_poly.type
_entity_poly.pdbx_seq_one_letter_code
_entity_poly.pdbx_strand_id
1 'polypeptide(L)'
;MPNYRPKRTTIKEIIALRKMAPGKRIKELEKKRVEAEAELTERYKYFHGVRHENASSEIKYSQIKVLEGYIHTLDEEITSLRTQK
;
A
#
# COMPACT_ATOMS: atom_id res chain seq x y z
N MET A 1 -6.63 -0.96 -20.33
CA MET A 1 -6.06 -0.73 -18.97
C MET A 1 -6.19 -2.02 -18.19
N PRO A 2 -5.15 -2.51 -17.49
CA PRO A 2 -5.32 -3.64 -16.59
C PRO A 2 -6.29 -3.22 -15.48
N ASN A 3 -7.37 -4.00 -15.31
CA ASN A 3 -8.37 -3.79 -14.27
C ASN A 3 -7.70 -3.92 -12.90
N TYR A 4 -7.44 -2.79 -12.22
CA TYR A 4 -6.90 -2.81 -10.87
C TYR A 4 -7.94 -3.38 -9.92
N ARG A 5 -7.71 -4.62 -9.47
CA ARG A 5 -8.38 -5.18 -8.30
C ARG A 5 -7.46 -4.94 -7.11
N PRO A 6 -7.80 -4.05 -6.16
CA PRO A 6 -7.02 -3.93 -4.94
C PRO A 6 -6.94 -5.33 -4.30
N LYS A 7 -5.73 -5.79 -3.96
CA LYS A 7 -5.53 -7.01 -3.20
C LYS A 7 -6.17 -6.79 -1.83
N ARG A 8 -7.46 -7.14 -1.69
CA ARG A 8 -8.18 -7.04 -0.43
C ARG A 8 -7.47 -7.95 0.55
N THR A 9 -6.82 -7.36 1.55
CA THR A 9 -6.27 -8.14 2.66
C THR A 9 -7.44 -8.83 3.33
N THR A 10 -7.45 -10.16 3.30
CA THR A 10 -8.57 -10.90 3.89
C THR A 10 -8.45 -10.84 5.41
N ILE A 11 -9.59 -10.92 6.12
CA ILE A 11 -9.61 -11.00 7.59
C ILE A 11 -8.66 -12.12 8.08
N LYS A 12 -8.57 -13.22 7.33
CA LYS A 12 -7.66 -14.33 7.61
C LYS A 12 -6.18 -13.92 7.57
N GLU A 13 -5.78 -13.11 6.59
CA GLU A 13 -4.42 -12.60 6.47
C GLU A 13 -4.06 -11.63 7.60
N ILE A 14 -5.00 -10.76 8.02
CA ILE A 14 -4.78 -9.85 9.16
C ILE A 14 -4.55 -10.65 10.45
N ILE A 15 -5.39 -11.66 10.69
CA ILE A 15 -5.25 -12.55 11.85
C ILE A 15 -3.92 -13.31 11.79
N ALA A 16 -3.49 -13.77 10.61
CA ALA A 16 -2.22 -14.45 10.43
C ALA A 16 -1.03 -13.53 10.74
N LEU A 17 -1.02 -12.30 10.24
CA LEU A 17 0.05 -11.32 10.50
C LEU A 17 0.18 -10.99 11.99
N ARG A 18 -0.96 -10.86 12.68
CA ARG A 18 -0.98 -10.56 14.12
C ARG A 18 -0.48 -11.72 14.98
N LYS A 19 -0.63 -12.96 14.52
CA LYS A 19 -0.14 -14.17 15.20
C LYS A 19 1.34 -14.49 14.93
N MET A 20 2.00 -13.81 14.00
CA MET A 20 3.40 -14.04 13.69
C MET A 20 4.34 -13.47 14.78
N ALA A 21 5.50 -14.11 14.93
CA ALA A 21 6.59 -13.58 15.76
C ALA A 21 6.97 -12.16 15.29
N PRO A 22 7.37 -11.25 16.20
CA PRO A 22 7.59 -9.84 15.88
C PRO A 22 8.61 -9.64 14.75
N GLY A 23 9.69 -10.43 14.73
CA GLY A 23 10.69 -10.39 13.67
C GLY A 23 10.20 -10.89 12.30
N LYS A 24 9.24 -11.83 12.26
CA LYS A 24 8.62 -12.28 10.99
C LYS A 24 7.59 -11.27 10.50
N ARG A 25 6.83 -10.68 11.42
CA ARG A 25 5.84 -9.63 11.10
C ARG A 25 6.49 -8.41 10.47
N ILE A 26 7.62 -7.94 11.01
CA ILE A 26 8.36 -6.81 10.44
C ILE A 26 8.81 -7.11 9.00
N LYS A 27 9.41 -8.28 8.76
CA LYS A 27 9.83 -8.67 7.40
C LYS A 27 8.68 -8.73 6.40
N GLU A 28 7.53 -9.24 6.81
CA GLU A 28 6.33 -9.27 5.95
C GLU A 28 5.78 -7.87 5.66
N LEU A 29 5.78 -6.98 6.66
CA LEU A 29 5.39 -5.58 6.48
C LEU A 29 6.36 -4.83 5.56
N GLU A 30 7.67 -5.05 5.72
CA GLU A 30 8.71 -4.48 4.84
C GLU A 30 8.54 -4.97 3.39
N LYS A 31 8.25 -6.26 3.19
CA LYS A 31 7.98 -6.80 1.85
C LYS A 31 6.76 -6.15 1.22
N LYS A 32 5.66 -6.00 1.98
CA LYS A 32 4.44 -5.33 1.51
C LYS A 32 4.67 -3.86 1.18
N ARG A 33 5.52 -3.18 1.95
CA ARG A 33 5.92 -1.80 1.69
C ARG A 33 6.65 -1.69 0.35
N VAL A 34 7.66 -2.53 0.11
CA VAL A 34 8.41 -2.54 -1.15
C VAL A 34 7.50 -2.85 -2.35
N GLU A 35 6.59 -3.82 -2.20
CA GLU A 35 5.60 -4.12 -3.24
C GLU A 35 4.71 -2.89 -3.53
N ALA A 36 4.22 -2.21 -2.49
CA ALA A 36 3.39 -1.02 -2.64
C ALA A 36 4.15 0.18 -3.25
N GLU A 37 5.42 0.38 -2.88
CA GLU A 37 6.27 1.44 -3.47
C GLU A 37 6.56 1.19 -4.95
N ALA A 38 6.84 -0.06 -5.34
CA ALA A 38 7.01 -0.42 -6.74
C ALA A 38 5.72 -0.15 -7.53
N GLU A 39 4.57 -0.49 -6.96
CA GLU A 39 3.26 -0.25 -7.57
C GLU A 39 2.94 1.26 -7.67
N LEU A 40 3.34 2.06 -6.67
CA LEU A 40 3.20 3.51 -6.67
C LEU A 40 4.04 4.15 -7.77
N THR A 41 5.29 3.72 -7.89
CA THR A 41 6.23 4.18 -8.92
C THR A 41 5.68 3.91 -10.31
N GLU A 42 5.16 2.71 -10.55
CA GLU A 42 4.59 2.36 -11.85
C GLU A 42 3.31 3.14 -12.15
N ARG A 43 2.48 3.45 -11.15
CA ARG A 43 1.32 4.34 -11.35
C ARG A 43 1.72 5.76 -11.70
N TYR A 44 2.72 6.31 -11.02
CA TYR A 44 3.21 7.66 -11.30
C TYR A 44 3.80 7.78 -12.71
N LYS A 45 4.47 6.74 -13.21
CA LYS A 45 5.01 6.69 -14.58
C LYS A 45 3.96 6.98 -15.66
N TYR A 46 2.72 6.53 -15.45
CA TYR A 46 1.60 6.71 -16.40
C TYR A 46 0.63 7.83 -15.98
N PHE A 47 0.95 8.58 -14.92
CA PHE A 47 0.10 9.64 -14.39
C PHE A 47 0.68 11.01 -14.74
N HIS A 48 0.00 11.72 -15.63
CA HIS A 48 0.41 13.06 -16.11
C HIS A 48 -0.44 14.19 -15.51
N GLY A 49 -1.02 13.95 -14.33
CA GLY A 49 -1.91 14.91 -13.66
C GLY A 49 -3.40 14.66 -13.87
N VAL A 50 -4.20 15.41 -13.12
CA VAL A 50 -5.67 15.37 -13.21
C VAL A 50 -6.11 16.32 -14.31
N ARG A 51 -6.75 15.78 -15.35
CA ARG A 51 -7.40 16.58 -16.39
C ARG A 51 -8.79 16.97 -15.90
N HIS A 52 -9.16 18.25 -16.04
CA HIS A 52 -10.51 18.72 -15.71
C HIS A 52 -11.57 17.90 -16.44
N GLU A 53 -12.65 17.60 -15.72
CA GLU A 53 -13.83 16.88 -16.22
C GLU A 53 -13.54 15.44 -16.71
N ASN A 54 -12.39 14.88 -16.34
CA ASN A 54 -12.03 13.52 -16.67
C ASN A 54 -12.07 12.62 -15.44
N ALA A 55 -13.20 11.94 -15.27
CA ALA A 55 -13.40 10.97 -14.19
C ALA A 55 -12.30 9.89 -14.12
N SER A 56 -11.74 9.47 -15.26
CA SER A 56 -10.65 8.48 -15.26
C SER A 56 -9.38 9.03 -14.62
N SER A 57 -9.03 10.29 -14.88
CA SER A 57 -7.88 10.94 -14.27
C SER A 57 -8.07 11.15 -12.76
N GLU A 58 -9.27 11.51 -12.32
CA GLU A 58 -9.61 11.66 -10.90
C GLU A 58 -9.56 10.31 -10.15
N ILE A 59 -10.05 9.24 -10.77
CA ILE A 59 -9.98 7.89 -10.21
C ILE A 59 -8.51 7.45 -10.04
N LYS A 60 -7.67 7.68 -11.06
CA LYS A 60 -6.24 7.35 -10.97
C LYS A 60 -5.56 8.11 -9.84
N TYR A 61 -5.83 9.41 -9.72
CA TYR A 61 -5.30 10.22 -8.64
C TYR A 61 -5.74 9.71 -7.27
N SER A 62 -7.02 9.38 -7.11
CA SER A 62 -7.55 8.80 -5.88
C SER A 62 -6.87 7.47 -5.53
N GLN A 63 -6.64 6.60 -6.52
CA GLN A 63 -5.91 5.34 -6.33
C GLN A 63 -4.46 5.56 -5.88
N ILE A 64 -3.78 6.55 -6.45
CA ILE A 64 -2.43 6.93 -6.04
C ILE A 64 -2.43 7.40 -4.58
N LYS A 65 -3.37 8.29 -4.20
CA LYS A 65 -3.48 8.79 -2.82
C LYS A 65 -3.81 7.70 -1.79
N VAL A 66 -4.67 6.76 -2.15
CA VAL A 66 -4.95 5.59 -1.28
C VAL A 66 -3.69 4.75 -1.08
N LEU A 67 -2.88 4.56 -2.13
CA LEU A 67 -1.65 3.78 -2.03
C LEU A 67 -0.56 4.50 -1.21
N GLU A 68 -0.44 5.82 -1.34
CA GLU A 68 0.42 6.64 -0.48
C GLU A 68 0.03 6.51 0.99
N GLY A 69 -1.28 6.60 1.29
CA GLY A 69 -1.79 6.40 2.64
C GLY A 69 -1.49 5.00 3.16
N TYR A 70 -1.63 3.97 2.32
CA TYR A 70 -1.30 2.60 2.71
C TYR A 70 0.20 2.44 3.06
N ILE A 71 1.11 2.97 2.23
CA ILE A 71 2.55 2.95 2.53
C ILE A 71 2.83 3.66 3.85
N HIS A 72 2.22 4.82 4.08
CA HIS A 72 2.39 5.56 5.33
C HIS A 72 1.96 4.74 6.55
N THR A 73 0.79 4.08 6.50
CA THR A 73 0.33 3.22 7.61
C THR A 73 1.25 2.02 7.86
N LEU A 74 1.84 1.44 6.80
CA LEU A 74 2.82 0.37 6.96
C LEU A 74 4.10 0.87 7.65
N ASP A 75 4.57 2.07 7.31
CA ASP A 75 5.74 2.70 7.92
C ASP A 75 5.52 3.01 9.40
N GLU A 76 4.35 3.54 9.75
CA GLU A 76 3.97 3.77 11.14
C GLU A 76 3.93 2.45 11.95
N GLU A 77 3.36 1.39 11.36
CA GLU A 77 3.28 0.08 12.00
C GLU A 77 4.67 -0.53 12.21
N ILE A 78 5.55 -0.48 11.20
CA ILE A 78 6.93 -0.97 11.30
C ILE A 78 7.69 -0.19 12.37
N THR A 79 7.58 1.14 12.37
CA THR A 79 8.25 2.00 13.36
C THR A 79 7.77 1.68 14.77
N SER A 80 6.46 1.58 14.96
CA SER A 80 5.85 1.22 16.25
C SER A 80 6.34 -0.13 16.77
N LEU A 81 6.43 -1.14 15.89
CA LEU A 81 6.95 -2.47 16.24
C LEU A 81 8.44 -2.48 16.56
N ARG A 82 9.23 -1.57 15.97
CA ARG A 82 10.66 -1.41 16.27
C ARG A 82 10.90 -0.71 17.61
N THR A 83 10.06 0.28 17.96
CA THR A 83 10.17 1.04 19.22
C THR A 83 9.57 0.31 20.43
N GLN A 84 8.67 -0.65 20.23
CA GLN A 84 8.11 -1.49 21.32
C GLN A 84 9.06 -2.61 21.79
N LYS A 85 10.31 -2.60 21.32
CA LYS A 85 11.32 -3.63 21.57
C LYS A 85 12.33 -3.14 22.59
#